data_AF-A0A8B4GD90-F1
#
_entry.id   AF-A0A8B4GD90-F1
#
_cell.length_a   1.000
_cell.length_b   1.000
_cell.length_c   1.000
_cell.angle_alpha   90.00
_cell.angle_beta   90.00
_cell.angle_gamma   90.00
#
_symmetry.space_group_name_H-M   'P 1'
#
loop_
_entity.id
_entity.type
_entity.pdbx_description
1 polymer ?
#
loop_
_entity_poly.entity_id
_entity_poly.type
_entity_poly.pdbx_seq_one_letter_code
_entity_poly.pdbx_strand_id
1 'polypeptide(L)'
;MMAWQSPTLWALSVYIAVFLILAFQRQQFSWLWGSVMLWLGFGILSARIMPGVLGITHVANLYPVYGYFALGSLFLFANGWRYDARQMGWRLDGGGVFLAYFAVAGAVQHITFLFLLLLACWQYPQGMSAPLLTGLATLYFLKPLLWIAGQALLMLLMWLHRRYLSRDDVLLFSPLQLQGVLLISLLFQVACLLAGEKILLIALLRALWMLFYG
;
A
#
# COMPACT_ATOMS: atom_id res chain seq x y z
N MET A 1 9.72 10.69 -24.67
CA MET A 1 8.86 11.41 -23.71
C MET A 1 9.68 11.72 -22.47
N MET A 2 9.81 13.00 -22.10
CA MET A 2 10.59 13.39 -20.91
C MET A 2 9.86 12.90 -19.65
N ALA A 3 10.57 12.15 -18.80
CA ALA A 3 10.04 11.57 -17.55
C ALA A 3 9.31 12.60 -16.65
N TRP A 4 9.68 13.87 -16.75
CA TRP A 4 9.12 15.02 -16.03
C TRP A 4 7.64 15.32 -16.31
N GLN A 5 7.04 14.77 -17.38
CA GLN A 5 5.65 15.06 -17.76
C GLN A 5 4.64 14.03 -17.24
N SER A 6 5.07 12.92 -16.63
CA SER A 6 4.11 11.91 -16.17
C SER A 6 3.65 12.18 -14.73
N PRO A 7 2.34 12.35 -14.47
CA PRO A 7 1.82 12.59 -13.13
C PRO A 7 2.13 11.43 -12.18
N THR A 8 2.25 10.22 -12.73
CA THR A 8 2.64 9.00 -12.02
C THR A 8 4.02 9.10 -11.38
N LEU A 9 5.03 9.59 -12.10
CA LEU A 9 6.39 9.71 -11.57
C LEU A 9 6.49 10.79 -10.50
N TRP A 10 5.73 11.88 -10.64
CA TRP A 10 5.61 12.88 -9.57
C TRP A 10 4.98 12.29 -8.31
N ALA A 11 3.86 11.58 -8.43
CA ALA A 11 3.21 10.94 -7.29
C ALA A 11 4.11 9.92 -6.60
N LEU A 12 4.84 9.10 -7.37
CA LEU A 12 5.84 8.15 -6.83
C LEU A 12 6.98 8.89 -6.11
N SER A 13 7.49 9.98 -6.71
CA SER A 13 8.57 10.77 -6.10
C SER A 13 8.13 11.38 -4.77
N VAL A 14 6.91 11.93 -4.70
CA VAL A 14 6.33 12.46 -3.46
C VAL A 14 6.12 11.32 -2.45
N TYR A 15 5.56 10.20 -2.86
CA TYR A 15 5.34 9.03 -2.01
C TYR A 15 6.65 8.53 -1.38
N ILE A 16 7.71 8.42 -2.19
CA ILE A 16 9.05 8.04 -1.72
C ILE A 16 9.63 9.11 -0.80
N ALA A 17 9.59 10.38 -1.18
CA ALA A 17 10.14 11.47 -0.39
C ALA A 17 9.47 11.55 1.00
N VAL A 18 8.14 11.44 1.05
CA VAL A 18 7.38 11.42 2.32
C VAL A 18 7.85 10.26 3.19
N PHE A 19 7.98 9.05 2.63
CA PHE A 19 8.48 7.91 3.37
C PHE A 19 9.91 8.13 3.89
N LEU A 20 10.84 8.57 3.03
CA LEU A 20 12.24 8.79 3.40
C LEU A 20 12.39 9.84 4.51
N ILE A 21 11.71 10.98 4.37
CA ILE A 21 11.75 12.07 5.34
C ILE A 21 11.23 11.58 6.69
N LEU A 22 10.07 10.93 6.71
CA LEU A 22 9.46 10.47 7.95
C LEU A 22 10.22 9.32 8.59
N ALA A 23 10.71 8.36 7.80
CA ALA A 23 11.53 7.26 8.28
C ALA A 23 12.83 7.78 8.92
N PHE A 24 13.47 8.78 8.32
CA PHE A 24 14.66 9.42 8.87
C PHE A 24 14.36 10.19 10.17
N GLN A 25 13.32 11.04 10.16
CA GLN A 25 12.90 11.82 11.34
C GLN A 25 12.51 10.93 12.53
N ARG A 26 11.95 9.75 12.26
CA ARG A 26 11.50 8.79 13.28
C ARG A 26 12.52 7.67 13.54
N GLN A 27 13.73 7.81 13.00
CA GLN A 27 14.85 6.89 13.17
C GLN A 27 14.51 5.42 12.83
N GLN A 28 13.59 5.21 11.88
CA GLN A 28 13.17 3.89 11.42
C GLN A 28 14.17 3.31 10.40
N PHE A 29 15.45 3.27 10.78
CA PHE A 29 16.54 2.89 9.88
C PHE A 29 16.45 1.43 9.41
N SER A 30 15.99 0.50 10.27
CA SER A 30 15.81 -0.90 9.88
C SER A 30 14.76 -1.06 8.77
N TRP A 31 13.66 -0.31 8.86
CA TRP A 31 12.64 -0.29 7.81
C TRP A 31 13.21 0.34 6.53
N LEU A 32 13.83 1.52 6.64
CA LEU A 32 14.44 2.22 5.51
C LEU A 32 15.42 1.32 4.73
N TRP A 33 16.40 0.75 5.43
CA TRP A 33 17.40 -0.12 4.81
C TRP A 33 16.81 -1.42 4.32
N GLY A 34 15.84 -2.01 5.04
CA GLY A 34 15.09 -3.17 4.58
C GLY A 34 14.43 -2.92 3.21
N SER A 35 13.79 -1.77 3.04
CA SER A 35 13.18 -1.37 1.77
C SER A 35 14.20 -1.11 0.67
N VAL A 36 15.35 -0.49 0.98
CA VAL A 36 16.43 -0.29 0.00
C VAL A 36 17.02 -1.62 -0.45
N MET A 37 17.26 -2.55 0.47
CA MET A 37 17.78 -3.89 0.14
C MET A 37 16.79 -4.68 -0.72
N LEU A 38 15.48 -4.58 -0.46
CA LEU A 38 14.44 -5.18 -1.29
C LEU A 38 14.43 -4.59 -2.70
N TRP A 39 14.53 -3.27 -2.83
CA TRP A 39 14.62 -2.60 -4.13
C TRP A 39 15.86 -3.06 -4.92
N LEU A 40 17.04 -3.09 -4.28
CA LEU A 40 18.26 -3.56 -4.92
C LEU A 40 18.18 -5.03 -5.31
N GLY A 41 17.69 -5.89 -4.41
CA GLY A 41 17.51 -7.31 -4.66
C GLY A 41 16.57 -7.58 -5.83
N PHE A 42 15.43 -6.88 -5.87
CA PHE A 42 14.49 -6.96 -6.99
C PHE A 42 15.09 -6.37 -8.27
N GLY A 43 15.87 -5.30 -8.17
CA GLY A 43 16.60 -4.69 -9.27
C GLY A 43 17.60 -5.65 -9.92
N ILE A 44 18.36 -6.40 -9.11
CA ILE A 44 19.30 -7.43 -9.57
C ILE A 44 18.54 -8.62 -10.18
N LEU A 45 17.49 -9.09 -9.51
CA LEU A 45 16.69 -10.22 -9.98
C LEU A 45 16.02 -9.92 -11.33
N SER A 46 15.39 -8.76 -11.44
CA SER A 46 14.72 -8.32 -12.67
C SER A 46 15.73 -8.15 -13.83
N ALA A 47 16.94 -7.66 -13.57
CA ALA A 47 18.02 -7.58 -14.57
C ALA A 47 18.44 -8.96 -15.11
N ARG A 48 18.35 -10.01 -14.29
CA ARG A 48 18.64 -11.38 -14.73
C ARG A 48 17.50 -11.99 -15.55
N ILE A 49 16.25 -11.66 -15.23
CA ILE A 49 15.06 -12.19 -15.93
C ILE A 49 14.90 -11.53 -17.30
N MET A 50 15.07 -10.20 -17.39
CA MET A 50 14.97 -9.46 -18.65
C MET A 50 16.16 -8.51 -18.80
N PRO A 51 17.34 -9.03 -19.16
CA PRO A 51 18.54 -8.21 -19.32
C PRO A 51 18.34 -7.14 -20.41
N GLY A 52 18.73 -5.90 -20.10
CA GLY A 52 18.61 -4.75 -20.99
C GLY A 52 17.22 -4.07 -21.01
N VAL A 53 16.20 -4.69 -20.42
CA VAL A 53 14.84 -4.13 -20.30
C VAL A 53 14.52 -3.73 -18.87
N LEU A 54 14.95 -4.55 -17.90
CA LEU A 54 14.79 -4.32 -16.47
C LEU A 54 16.16 -4.22 -15.79
N GLY A 55 16.21 -3.54 -14.66
CA GLY A 55 17.42 -3.43 -13.85
C GLY A 55 17.33 -2.33 -12.79
N ILE A 56 18.33 -2.24 -11.94
CA ILE A 56 18.31 -1.39 -10.72
C ILE A 56 17.95 0.06 -11.04
N THR A 57 18.42 0.59 -12.18
CA THR A 57 18.20 1.98 -12.61
C THR A 57 16.97 2.18 -13.50
N HIS A 58 16.23 1.12 -13.83
CA HIS A 58 15.07 1.21 -14.71
C HIS A 58 13.83 1.69 -13.96
N VAL A 59 13.11 2.62 -14.57
CA VAL A 59 11.87 3.21 -14.03
C VAL A 59 10.81 2.15 -13.68
N ALA A 60 10.77 1.03 -14.40
CA ALA A 60 9.86 -0.08 -14.10
C ALA A 60 10.02 -0.63 -12.67
N ASN A 61 11.23 -0.62 -12.12
CA ASN A 61 11.48 -1.09 -10.76
C ASN A 61 11.06 -0.08 -9.68
N LEU A 62 10.71 1.15 -10.06
CA LEU A 62 10.13 2.16 -9.17
C LEU A 62 8.63 1.98 -8.97
N TYR A 63 7.93 1.33 -9.93
CA TYR A 63 6.47 1.23 -9.90
C TYR A 63 5.98 0.42 -8.69
N PRO A 64 6.56 -0.74 -8.34
CA PRO A 64 6.14 -1.50 -7.17
C PRO A 64 6.81 -1.03 -5.86
N VAL A 65 7.21 0.24 -5.73
CA VAL A 65 7.93 0.76 -4.55
C VAL A 65 7.17 0.58 -3.23
N TYR A 66 5.83 0.65 -3.28
CA TYR A 66 4.97 0.33 -2.14
C TYR A 66 5.15 -1.11 -1.63
N GLY A 67 5.57 -2.04 -2.48
CA GLY A 67 5.91 -3.41 -2.09
C GLY A 67 7.16 -3.45 -1.22
N TYR A 68 8.21 -2.72 -1.62
CA TYR A 68 9.44 -2.63 -0.84
C TYR A 68 9.18 -1.98 0.52
N PHE A 69 8.33 -0.96 0.56
CA PHE A 69 7.96 -0.29 1.80
C PHE A 69 7.09 -1.18 2.68
N ALA A 70 6.08 -1.86 2.13
CA ALA A 70 5.23 -2.75 2.92
C ALA A 70 6.01 -3.94 3.48
N LEU A 71 6.85 -4.59 2.69
CA LEU A 71 7.70 -5.68 3.18
C LEU A 71 8.75 -5.20 4.18
N GLY A 72 9.38 -4.04 3.93
CA GLY A 72 10.30 -3.44 4.90
C GLY A 72 9.62 -3.08 6.23
N SER A 73 8.32 -2.80 6.23
CA SER A 73 7.58 -2.44 7.44
C SER A 73 7.48 -3.58 8.45
N LEU A 74 7.78 -4.82 8.03
CA LEU A 74 7.92 -5.97 8.95
C LEU A 74 8.93 -5.70 10.07
N PHE A 75 9.97 -4.90 9.82
CA PHE A 75 10.90 -4.48 10.88
C PHE A 75 10.24 -3.57 11.92
N LEU A 76 9.31 -2.70 11.51
CA LEU A 76 8.54 -1.88 12.44
C LEU A 76 7.57 -2.76 13.25
N PHE A 77 6.87 -3.68 12.59
CA PHE A 77 5.96 -4.62 13.27
C PHE A 77 6.69 -5.51 14.26
N ALA A 78 7.84 -6.08 13.89
CA ALA A 78 8.62 -6.95 14.77
C ALA A 78 9.07 -6.26 16.06
N ASN A 79 9.33 -4.95 16.01
CA ASN A 79 9.81 -4.19 17.16
C ASN A 79 8.70 -3.54 17.98
N GLY A 80 7.58 -3.15 17.34
CA GLY A 80 6.58 -2.25 17.92
C GLY A 80 5.15 -2.78 17.99
N TRP A 81 4.84 -3.92 17.36
CA TRP A 81 3.47 -4.46 17.35
C TRP A 81 3.16 -5.23 18.63
N ARG A 82 2.31 -4.66 19.49
CA ARG A 82 1.99 -5.23 20.80
C ARG A 82 0.49 -5.23 21.04
N TYR A 83 -0.02 -6.29 21.66
CA TYR A 83 -1.42 -6.33 22.07
C TYR A 83 -1.60 -5.58 23.39
N ASP A 84 -2.49 -4.59 23.41
CA ASP A 84 -2.93 -3.90 24.62
C ASP A 84 -4.25 -4.51 25.10
N ALA A 85 -4.16 -5.32 26.15
CA ALA A 85 -5.31 -5.99 26.76
C ALA A 85 -6.29 -5.01 27.43
N ARG A 86 -5.85 -3.81 27.83
CA ARG A 86 -6.73 -2.83 28.49
C ARG A 86 -7.67 -2.16 27.50
N GLN A 87 -7.18 -1.89 26.30
CA GLN A 87 -7.94 -1.24 25.22
C GLN A 87 -8.43 -2.23 24.16
N MET A 88 -8.23 -3.54 24.38
CA MET A 88 -8.66 -4.64 23.50
C MET A 88 -8.24 -4.41 22.03
N GLY A 89 -6.97 -4.09 21.81
CA GLY A 89 -6.47 -3.73 20.49
C GLY A 89 -4.96 -3.91 20.34
N TRP A 90 -4.48 -3.74 19.11
CA TRP A 90 -3.06 -3.79 18.80
C TRP A 90 -2.48 -2.39 18.74
N ARG A 91 -1.37 -2.15 19.42
CA ARG A 91 -0.65 -0.89 19.40
C ARG A 91 0.61 -1.04 18.56
N LEU A 92 0.93 -0.01 17.76
CA LEU A 92 2.17 0.06 17.01
C LEU A 92 3.02 1.25 17.47
N ASP A 93 4.03 0.96 18.28
CA ASP A 93 4.93 1.97 18.84
C ASP A 93 6.18 2.22 17.97
N GLY A 94 6.81 3.38 18.14
CA GLY A 94 8.13 3.71 17.57
C GLY A 94 8.10 4.53 16.27
N GLY A 95 7.17 4.26 15.34
CA GLY A 95 7.13 4.94 14.03
C GLY A 95 6.45 6.32 14.03
N GLY A 96 5.63 6.61 15.05
CA GLY A 96 4.71 7.75 15.02
C GLY A 96 3.47 7.48 14.16
N VAL A 97 2.47 8.34 14.30
CA VAL A 97 1.10 8.11 13.80
C VAL A 97 1.05 7.84 12.29
N PHE A 98 1.68 8.69 11.49
CA PHE A 98 1.62 8.54 10.03
C PHE A 98 2.27 7.23 9.56
N LEU A 99 3.47 6.92 10.05
CA LEU A 99 4.20 5.71 9.68
C LEU A 99 3.49 4.43 10.16
N ALA A 100 2.81 4.48 11.31
CA ALA A 100 1.99 3.38 11.78
C ALA A 100 0.83 3.10 10.82
N TYR A 101 0.06 4.13 10.43
CA TYR A 101 -1.00 3.97 9.43
C TYR A 101 -0.45 3.54 8.06
N PHE A 102 0.68 4.09 7.66
CA PHE A 102 1.32 3.75 6.40
C PHE A 102 1.71 2.28 6.35
N ALA A 103 2.33 1.76 7.42
CA ALA A 103 2.69 0.35 7.56
C ALA A 103 1.45 -0.56 7.57
N VAL A 104 0.45 -0.25 8.40
CA VAL A 104 -0.77 -1.07 8.52
C VAL A 104 -1.59 -1.07 7.23
N ALA A 105 -1.84 0.10 6.62
CA ALA A 105 -2.55 0.19 5.34
C ALA A 105 -1.80 -0.55 4.24
N GLY A 106 -0.48 -0.38 4.18
CA GLY A 106 0.38 -1.07 3.22
C GLY A 106 0.30 -2.59 3.39
N ALA A 107 0.45 -3.09 4.62
CA ALA A 107 0.36 -4.52 4.92
C ALA A 107 -1.02 -5.09 4.56
N VAL A 108 -2.11 -4.44 4.99
CA VAL A 108 -3.49 -4.88 4.70
C VAL A 108 -3.73 -4.92 3.18
N GLN A 109 -3.31 -3.90 2.44
CA GLN A 109 -3.50 -3.86 1.00
C GLN A 109 -2.72 -4.98 0.27
N HIS A 110 -1.50 -5.29 0.72
CA HIS A 110 -0.74 -6.42 0.16
C HIS A 110 -1.32 -7.78 0.56
N ILE A 111 -1.82 -7.94 1.80
CA ILE A 111 -2.50 -9.17 2.23
C ILE A 111 -3.74 -9.42 1.37
N THR A 112 -4.56 -8.39 1.15
CA THR A 112 -5.73 -8.49 0.27
C THR A 112 -5.33 -8.83 -1.17
N PHE A 113 -4.28 -8.21 -1.69
CA PHE A 113 -3.76 -8.50 -3.03
C PHE A 113 -3.31 -9.95 -3.16
N LEU A 114 -2.53 -10.45 -2.20
CA LEU A 114 -2.08 -11.84 -2.16
C LEU A 114 -3.26 -12.80 -2.04
N PHE A 115 -4.27 -12.48 -1.24
CA PHE A 115 -5.48 -13.29 -1.13
C PHE A 115 -6.21 -13.41 -2.48
N LEU A 116 -6.42 -12.30 -3.18
CA LEU A 116 -7.03 -12.31 -4.52
C LEU A 116 -6.17 -13.06 -5.54
N LEU A 117 -4.85 -12.92 -5.47
CA LEU A 117 -3.91 -13.63 -6.33
C LEU A 117 -3.98 -15.15 -6.10
N LEU A 118 -4.00 -15.59 -4.84
CA LEU A 118 -4.14 -17.00 -4.47
C LEU A 118 -5.47 -17.58 -4.94
N LEU A 119 -6.58 -16.84 -4.79
CA LEU A 119 -7.88 -17.24 -5.33
C LEU A 119 -7.85 -17.39 -6.85
N ALA A 120 -7.21 -16.44 -7.55
CA ALA A 120 -7.08 -16.48 -9.01
C ALA A 120 -6.27 -17.70 -9.49
N CYS A 121 -5.16 -17.99 -8.80
CA CYS A 121 -4.34 -19.17 -9.07
C CYS A 121 -5.09 -20.47 -8.75
N TRP A 122 -5.83 -20.53 -7.63
CA TRP A 122 -6.58 -21.71 -7.22
C TRP A 122 -7.67 -22.09 -8.24
N GLN A 123 -8.28 -21.09 -8.88
CA GLN A 123 -9.31 -21.30 -9.89
C GLN A 123 -8.74 -21.64 -11.28
N TYR A 124 -7.42 -21.51 -11.48
CA TYR A 124 -6.79 -21.75 -12.78
C TYR A 124 -6.87 -23.24 -13.20
N PRO A 125 -7.13 -23.56 -14.50
CA PRO A 125 -7.33 -22.66 -15.65
C PRO A 125 -8.80 -22.25 -15.89
N GLN A 126 -9.70 -22.52 -14.94
CA GLN A 126 -11.14 -22.35 -15.15
C GLN A 126 -11.61 -20.91 -14.87
N GLY A 127 -12.78 -20.57 -15.41
CA GLY A 127 -13.51 -19.34 -15.11
C GLY A 127 -12.76 -18.05 -15.47
N MET A 128 -12.83 -17.06 -14.57
CA MET A 128 -12.23 -15.73 -14.75
C MET A 128 -10.78 -15.62 -14.23
N SER A 129 -10.10 -16.74 -13.99
CA SER A 129 -8.74 -16.78 -13.40
C SER A 129 -7.70 -15.99 -14.22
N ALA A 130 -7.65 -16.18 -15.54
CA ALA A 130 -6.68 -15.48 -16.39
C ALA A 130 -6.90 -13.95 -16.48
N PRO A 131 -8.13 -13.44 -16.71
CA PRO A 131 -8.42 -12.01 -16.61
C PRO A 131 -8.10 -11.44 -15.22
N LEU A 132 -8.41 -12.18 -14.15
CA LEU A 132 -8.15 -11.75 -12.77
C LEU A 132 -6.64 -11.64 -12.49
N LEU A 133 -5.84 -12.64 -12.87
CA LEU A 133 -4.38 -12.60 -12.75
C LEU A 133 -3.78 -11.43 -13.52
N THR A 134 -4.24 -11.21 -14.76
CA THR A 134 -3.75 -10.11 -15.61
C THR A 134 -4.13 -8.75 -15.03
N GLY A 135 -5.37 -8.62 -14.54
CA GLY A 135 -5.85 -7.40 -13.90
C GLY A 135 -5.08 -7.08 -12.61
N LEU A 136 -4.80 -8.09 -11.78
CA LEU A 136 -4.02 -7.94 -10.56
C LEU A 136 -2.58 -7.55 -10.87
N ALA A 137 -1.93 -8.21 -11.83
CA ALA A 137 -0.59 -7.85 -12.28
C ALA A 137 -0.55 -6.42 -12.83
N THR A 138 -1.57 -6.02 -13.60
CA THR A 138 -1.70 -4.65 -14.13
C THR A 138 -1.87 -3.63 -13.01
N LEU A 139 -2.73 -3.91 -12.03
CA LEU A 139 -2.93 -3.03 -10.88
C LEU A 139 -1.63 -2.84 -10.10
N TYR A 140 -0.90 -3.93 -9.84
CA TYR A 140 0.29 -3.91 -9.01
C TYR A 140 1.56 -3.42 -9.71
N PHE A 141 1.72 -3.64 -11.02
CA PHE A 141 2.95 -3.24 -11.72
C PHE A 141 2.78 -2.03 -12.63
N LEU A 142 1.55 -1.68 -13.04
CA LEU A 142 1.31 -0.66 -14.07
C LEU A 142 0.43 0.51 -13.59
N LYS A 143 -0.29 0.37 -12.46
CA LYS A 143 -1.19 1.41 -11.93
C LYS A 143 -0.81 1.87 -10.51
N PRO A 144 0.41 2.41 -10.31
CA PRO A 144 0.88 2.85 -9.00
C PRO A 144 0.02 3.99 -8.40
N LEU A 145 -0.59 4.85 -9.21
CA LEU A 145 -1.48 5.90 -8.74
C LEU A 145 -2.71 5.33 -8.01
N LEU A 146 -3.36 4.31 -8.57
CA LEU A 146 -4.49 3.64 -7.92
C LEU A 146 -4.04 2.94 -6.64
N TRP A 147 -2.84 2.33 -6.66
CA TRP A 147 -2.31 1.66 -5.48
C TRP A 147 -2.07 2.65 -4.33
N ILE A 148 -1.40 3.76 -4.61
CA ILE A 148 -1.13 4.82 -3.63
C ILE A 148 -2.44 5.46 -3.15
N ALA A 149 -3.40 5.70 -4.04
CA ALA A 149 -4.72 6.22 -3.68
C ALA A 149 -5.49 5.26 -2.76
N GLY A 150 -5.43 3.95 -3.02
CA GLY A 150 -5.97 2.92 -2.15
C GLY A 150 -5.34 2.98 -0.76
N GLN A 151 -4.00 3.04 -0.68
CA GLN A 151 -3.31 3.10 0.60
C GLN A 151 -3.65 4.37 1.37
N ALA A 152 -3.67 5.52 0.70
CA ALA A 152 -4.06 6.80 1.29
C ALA A 152 -5.51 6.78 1.78
N LEU A 153 -6.44 6.17 1.04
CA LEU A 153 -7.82 5.99 1.47
C LEU A 153 -7.90 5.16 2.75
N LEU A 154 -7.20 4.02 2.82
CA LEU A 154 -7.17 3.18 4.02
C LEU A 154 -6.58 3.92 5.22
N MET A 155 -5.48 4.67 5.01
CA MET A 155 -4.89 5.51 6.05
C MET A 155 -5.87 6.57 6.55
N LEU A 156 -6.57 7.25 5.64
CA LEU A 156 -7.55 8.26 5.97
C LEU A 156 -8.72 7.67 6.77
N LEU A 157 -9.25 6.53 6.34
CA LEU A 157 -10.38 5.87 7.02
C LEU A 157 -9.98 5.41 8.43
N MET A 158 -8.77 4.87 8.60
CA MET A 158 -8.27 4.50 9.92
C MET A 158 -8.15 5.74 10.83
N TRP A 159 -7.59 6.82 10.31
CA TRP A 159 -7.46 8.07 11.04
C TRP A 159 -8.83 8.67 11.40
N LEU A 160 -9.77 8.71 10.45
CA LEU A 160 -11.12 9.25 10.66
C LEU A 160 -11.88 8.44 11.71
N HIS A 161 -11.83 7.10 11.59
CA HIS A 161 -12.43 6.18 12.55
C HIS A 161 -11.91 6.44 13.97
N ARG A 162 -10.60 6.61 14.14
CA ARG A 162 -10.04 6.87 15.47
C ARG A 162 -10.29 8.27 15.98
N ARG A 163 -10.11 9.28 15.13
CA ARG A 163 -10.21 10.69 15.55
C ARG A 163 -11.64 11.09 15.88
N TYR A 164 -12.61 10.64 15.09
CA TYR A 164 -13.99 11.11 15.18
C TYR A 164 -14.97 10.11 15.78
N LEU A 165 -14.85 8.82 15.42
CA LEU A 165 -15.81 7.81 15.90
C LEU A 165 -15.43 7.26 17.28
N SER A 166 -14.19 6.79 17.46
CA SER A 166 -13.79 6.13 18.72
C SER A 166 -13.22 7.09 19.77
N ARG A 167 -12.60 8.21 19.37
CA ARG A 167 -11.85 9.14 20.26
C ARG A 167 -10.76 8.46 21.11
N ASP A 168 -10.25 7.34 20.63
CA ASP A 168 -9.18 6.54 21.27
C ASP A 168 -7.78 6.98 20.82
N ASP A 169 -6.73 6.36 21.39
CA ASP A 169 -5.35 6.53 20.93
C ASP A 169 -5.24 6.18 19.43
N VAL A 170 -4.60 7.07 18.68
CA VAL A 170 -4.46 7.03 17.22
C VAL A 170 -3.53 5.89 16.79
N LEU A 171 -2.66 5.41 17.70
CA LEU A 171 -1.76 4.27 17.48
C LEU A 171 -2.38 2.91 17.84
N LEU A 172 -3.63 2.89 18.32
CA LEU A 172 -4.35 1.67 18.66
C LEU A 172 -5.24 1.21 17.49
N PHE A 173 -5.08 -0.04 17.09
CA PHE A 173 -5.82 -0.70 16.02
C PHE A 173 -6.73 -1.78 16.62
N SER A 174 -8.05 -1.53 16.61
CA SER A 174 -9.01 -2.54 17.08
C SER A 174 -9.20 -3.64 16.04
N PRO A 175 -9.59 -4.86 16.44
CA PRO A 175 -9.90 -5.94 15.50
C PRO A 175 -10.95 -5.54 14.47
N LEU A 176 -12.00 -4.84 14.91
CA LEU A 176 -13.08 -4.36 14.03
C LEU A 176 -12.56 -3.36 12.99
N GLN A 177 -11.67 -2.45 13.39
CA GLN A 177 -11.04 -1.50 12.48
C GLN A 177 -10.19 -2.23 11.44
N LEU A 178 -9.35 -3.18 11.85
CA LEU A 178 -8.51 -3.96 10.92
C LEU A 178 -9.37 -4.77 9.95
N GLN A 179 -10.45 -5.39 10.43
CA GLN A 179 -11.38 -6.15 9.61
C GLN A 179 -12.12 -5.25 8.60
N GLY A 180 -12.55 -4.06 9.02
CA GLY A 180 -13.17 -3.07 8.14
C GLY A 180 -12.21 -2.58 7.06
N VAL A 181 -10.96 -2.24 7.41
CA VAL A 181 -9.94 -1.80 6.45
C VAL A 181 -9.58 -2.92 5.47
N LEU A 182 -9.51 -4.18 5.93
CA LEU A 182 -9.32 -5.35 5.08
C LEU A 182 -10.44 -5.48 4.04
N LEU A 183 -11.71 -5.41 4.49
CA LEU A 183 -12.88 -5.51 3.61
C LEU A 183 -12.94 -4.37 2.59
N ILE A 184 -12.67 -3.15 3.03
CA ILE A 184 -12.63 -1.97 2.15
C ILE A 184 -11.49 -2.11 1.13
N SER A 185 -10.32 -2.60 1.55
CA SER A 185 -9.21 -2.88 0.63
C SER A 185 -9.61 -3.92 -0.43
N LEU A 186 -10.34 -4.96 -0.03
CA LEU A 186 -10.82 -6.00 -0.94
C LEU A 186 -11.81 -5.44 -1.96
N LEU A 187 -12.80 -4.68 -1.49
CA LEU A 187 -13.76 -4.00 -2.36
C LEU A 187 -13.06 -3.04 -3.32
N PHE A 188 -12.09 -2.26 -2.83
CA PHE A 188 -11.33 -1.32 -3.65
C PHE A 188 -10.54 -2.03 -4.76
N GLN A 189 -9.82 -3.10 -4.43
CA GLN A 189 -9.03 -3.84 -5.42
C GLN A 189 -9.92 -4.55 -6.44
N VAL A 190 -11.04 -5.14 -6.02
CA VAL A 190 -12.04 -5.71 -6.94
C VAL A 190 -12.64 -4.62 -7.84
N ALA A 191 -12.97 -3.45 -7.29
CA ALA A 191 -13.46 -2.34 -8.09
C ALA A 191 -12.41 -1.88 -9.12
N CYS A 192 -11.12 -1.86 -8.76
CA CYS A 192 -10.01 -1.57 -9.68
C CYS A 192 -9.88 -2.57 -10.83
N LEU A 193 -10.29 -3.82 -10.61
CA LEU A 193 -10.30 -4.86 -11.64
C LEU A 193 -11.49 -4.72 -12.59
N LEU A 194 -12.65 -4.28 -12.07
CA LEU A 194 -13.90 -4.21 -12.82
C LEU A 194 -14.14 -2.87 -13.53
N ALA A 195 -13.57 -1.78 -13.02
CA ALA A 195 -13.85 -0.42 -13.51
C ALA A 195 -12.64 0.26 -14.16
N GLY A 196 -12.92 1.17 -15.10
CA GLY A 196 -11.90 1.99 -15.74
C GLY A 196 -11.23 2.94 -14.75
N GLU A 197 -9.91 3.09 -14.86
CA GLU A 197 -9.06 3.88 -13.95
C GLU A 197 -9.57 5.31 -13.71
N LYS A 198 -9.98 6.01 -14.78
CA LYS A 198 -10.52 7.37 -14.70
C LYS A 198 -11.79 7.46 -13.87
N ILE A 199 -12.67 6.46 -13.98
CA ILE A 199 -13.96 6.44 -13.27
C ILE A 199 -13.71 6.29 -11.76
N LEU A 200 -12.79 5.41 -11.38
CA LEU A 200 -12.46 5.15 -9.99
C LEU A 200 -11.77 6.35 -9.33
N LEU A 201 -10.85 6.99 -10.04
CA LEU A 201 -10.17 8.16 -9.52
C LEU A 201 -11.16 9.32 -9.29
N ILE A 202 -12.09 9.54 -10.23
CA ILE A 202 -13.17 10.53 -10.08
C ILE A 202 -14.11 10.15 -8.94
N ALA A 203 -14.51 8.89 -8.84
CA ALA A 203 -15.39 8.42 -7.77
C ALA A 203 -14.74 8.59 -6.38
N LEU A 204 -13.45 8.27 -6.26
CA LEU A 204 -12.70 8.44 -5.02
C LEU A 204 -12.53 9.91 -4.65
N LEU A 205 -12.19 10.77 -5.62
CA LEU A 205 -12.11 12.22 -5.40
C LEU A 205 -13.47 12.80 -4.99
N ARG A 206 -14.58 12.36 -5.61
CA ARG A 206 -15.94 12.76 -5.23
C ARG A 206 -16.31 12.28 -3.83
N ALA A 207 -15.98 11.04 -3.49
CA ALA A 207 -16.24 10.50 -2.16
C ALA A 207 -15.48 11.27 -1.08
N LEU A 208 -14.21 11.58 -1.34
CA LEU A 208 -13.41 12.44 -0.46
C LEU A 208 -14.01 13.84 -0.34
N TRP A 209 -14.42 14.45 -1.46
CA TRP A 209 -15.07 15.77 -1.44
C TRP A 209 -16.32 15.78 -0.56
N MET A 210 -17.21 14.79 -0.71
CA MET A 210 -18.42 14.68 0.10
C MET A 210 -18.13 14.45 1.59
N LEU A 211 -17.02 13.80 1.93
CA LEU A 211 -16.61 13.59 3.33
C LEU A 211 -16.09 14.86 4.02
N PHE A 212 -15.52 15.80 3.27
CA PHE A 212 -14.91 17.03 3.83
C PHE A 212 -15.77 18.29 3.67
N TYR A 213 -16.68 18.31 2.69
CA TYR A 213 -17.48 19.49 2.33
C TYR A 213 -19.00 19.22 2.31
N GLY A 214 -19.43 18.04 2.78
CA GLY A 214 -20.84 17.67 2.97
C GLY A 214 -21.32 17.89 4.40
#